data_AF-A0A7S8IGA7-F1
#
_entry.id   AF-A0A7S8IGA7-F1
#
_cell.length_a   1.000
_cell.length_b   1.000
_cell.length_c   1.000
_cell.angle_alpha   90.00
_cell.angle_beta   90.00
_cell.angle_gamma   90.00
#
_symmetry.space_group_name_H-M   'P 1'
#
loop_
_entity.id
_entity.type
_entity.pdbx_description
1 polymer ?
#
loop_
_entity_poly.entity_id
_entity_poly.type
_entity_poly.pdbx_seq_one_letter_code
_entity_poly.pdbx_strand_id
1 'polypeptide(L)'
;MFEKPGIQRGVPMAIIGFIVGIGVLQFVRTLQQMDPIWDPQVAFVVIPFFIVGFFMWGMGAFDPRMSEHPHGPEDVAIVPADEAHPETTTGPFGLLMSQFWVVSFAVILVVLVLFALATAPTGLFLQTVNQAEGNVAAIETDQAFLLPLGVDTVEASQLSVFLAFIIFTLISILVVAGVLGIALYFLNGEVLRVEGEATAEERRPPAPVRAVGRFLTNIARGLRRGLPRFFGYRN
;
A
#
# COMPACT_ATOMS: atom_id res chain seq x y z
N MET A 1 17.16 34.93 2.18
CA MET A 1 16.16 33.99 2.72
C MET A 1 15.54 33.29 1.53
N PHE A 2 15.91 32.04 1.26
CA PHE A 2 15.28 31.31 0.15
C PHE A 2 13.93 30.80 0.65
N GLU A 3 12.84 31.18 -0.03
CA GLU A 3 11.52 30.64 0.28
C GLU A 3 11.55 29.11 0.12
N LYS A 4 11.16 28.40 1.18
CA LYS A 4 11.04 26.94 1.14
C LYS A 4 10.03 26.59 0.04
N PRO A 5 10.32 25.57 -0.80
CA PRO A 5 9.33 25.07 -1.75
C PRO A 5 7.99 24.83 -1.06
N GLY A 6 6.89 25.14 -1.71
CA GLY A 6 5.58 25.09 -1.05
C GLY A 6 4.51 24.68 -2.01
N ILE A 7 3.26 24.71 -1.53
CA ILE A 7 2.08 24.42 -2.34
C ILE A 7 2.02 25.28 -3.62
N GLN A 8 2.56 26.50 -3.56
CA GLN A 8 2.68 27.43 -4.68
C GLN A 8 3.53 26.88 -5.85
N ARG A 9 4.51 26.00 -5.57
CA ARG A 9 5.31 25.30 -6.60
C ARG A 9 4.74 23.93 -6.92
N GLY A 10 4.06 23.28 -5.96
CA GLY A 10 3.42 21.98 -6.16
C GLY A 10 2.38 21.99 -7.29
N VAL A 11 1.45 22.96 -7.28
CA VAL A 11 0.35 23.01 -8.26
C VAL A 11 0.85 23.18 -9.70
N PRO A 12 1.73 24.14 -10.03
CA PRO A 12 2.29 24.24 -11.38
C PRO A 12 3.04 22.98 -11.81
N MET A 13 3.76 22.33 -10.89
CA MET A 13 4.47 21.09 -11.21
C MET A 13 3.51 19.92 -11.45
N ALA A 14 2.38 19.84 -10.75
CA ALA A 14 1.33 18.85 -11.03
C ALA A 14 0.78 18.97 -12.46
N ILE A 15 0.60 20.20 -12.95
CA ILE A 15 0.19 20.48 -14.35
C ILE A 15 1.27 20.02 -15.33
N ILE A 16 2.54 20.26 -15.03
CA ILE A 16 3.66 19.72 -15.83
C ILE A 16 3.63 18.20 -15.82
N GLY A 17 3.41 17.57 -14.67
CA GLY A 17 3.25 16.12 -14.53
C GLY A 17 2.12 15.57 -15.39
N PHE A 18 0.98 16.25 -15.45
CA PHE A 18 -0.11 15.89 -16.35
C PHE A 18 0.31 15.90 -17.83
N ILE A 19 0.95 16.99 -18.28
CA ILE A 19 1.42 17.13 -19.68
C ILE A 19 2.46 16.07 -20.02
N VAL A 20 3.43 15.84 -19.14
CA VAL A 20 4.47 14.80 -19.30
C VAL A 20 3.83 13.42 -19.32
N GLY A 21 2.87 13.14 -18.43
CA GLY A 21 2.16 11.87 -18.39
C GLY A 21 1.42 11.56 -19.69
N ILE A 22 0.75 12.56 -20.29
CA ILE A 22 0.13 12.43 -21.62
C ILE A 22 1.19 12.15 -22.68
N GLY A 23 2.28 12.93 -22.70
CA GLY A 23 3.34 12.79 -23.69
C GLY A 23 4.01 11.42 -23.65
N VAL A 24 4.35 10.93 -22.44
CA VAL A 24 4.96 9.62 -22.24
C VAL A 24 3.99 8.50 -22.67
N LEU A 25 2.71 8.59 -22.30
CA LEU A 25 1.71 7.61 -22.70
C LEU A 25 1.59 7.52 -24.23
N GLN A 26 1.44 8.67 -24.90
CA GLN A 26 1.36 8.72 -26.36
C GLN A 26 2.63 8.19 -27.00
N PHE A 27 3.80 8.58 -26.49
CA PHE A 27 5.09 8.14 -27.02
C PHE A 27 5.25 6.61 -26.95
N VAL A 28 4.98 6.01 -25.79
CA VAL A 28 5.07 4.56 -25.60
C VAL A 28 4.08 3.82 -26.49
N ARG A 29 2.81 4.26 -26.54
CA ARG A 29 1.80 3.62 -27.39
C ARG A 29 2.12 3.75 -28.88
N THR A 30 2.71 4.87 -29.29
CA THR A 30 3.19 5.06 -30.68
C THR A 30 4.31 4.08 -30.99
N LEU A 31 5.29 3.92 -30.09
CA LEU A 31 6.36 2.93 -30.27
C LEU A 31 5.84 1.49 -30.32
N GLN A 32 4.73 1.21 -29.64
CA GLN A 32 4.06 -0.09 -29.64
C GLN A 32 3.07 -0.27 -30.79
N GLN A 33 2.91 0.72 -31.68
CA GLN A 33 1.95 0.71 -32.79
C GLN A 33 0.52 0.35 -32.35
N MET A 34 0.11 0.79 -31.15
CA MET A 34 -1.22 0.52 -30.62
C MET A 34 -2.27 1.43 -31.27
N ASP A 35 -3.41 0.85 -31.65
CA ASP A 35 -4.58 1.55 -32.16
C ASP A 35 -5.80 1.28 -31.25
N PRO A 36 -6.41 2.29 -30.59
CA PRO A 36 -6.11 3.71 -30.70
C PRO A 36 -4.84 4.13 -29.94
N ILE A 37 -4.10 5.09 -30.51
CA ILE A 37 -2.95 5.72 -29.84
C ILE A 37 -3.41 6.38 -28.52
N TRP A 38 -4.62 6.94 -28.51
CA TRP A 38 -5.25 7.51 -27.32
C TRP A 38 -6.30 6.56 -26.74
N ASP A 39 -6.02 6.06 -25.53
CA ASP A 39 -6.95 5.24 -24.75
C ASP A 39 -7.22 5.92 -23.41
N PRO A 40 -8.45 6.43 -23.19
CA PRO A 40 -8.83 7.07 -21.92
C PRO A 40 -8.62 6.17 -20.70
N GLN A 41 -8.84 4.86 -20.82
CA GLN A 41 -8.75 3.95 -19.67
C GLN A 41 -7.31 3.85 -19.16
N VAL A 42 -6.35 3.71 -20.08
CA VAL A 42 -4.93 3.70 -19.74
C VAL A 42 -4.47 5.07 -19.26
N ALA A 43 -4.98 6.15 -19.87
CA ALA A 43 -4.70 7.52 -19.44
C ALA A 43 -5.13 7.78 -17.99
N PHE A 44 -6.30 7.29 -17.57
CA PHE A 44 -6.79 7.42 -16.20
C PHE A 44 -5.92 6.70 -15.16
N VAL A 45 -5.14 5.70 -15.57
CA VAL A 45 -4.23 5.00 -14.67
C VAL A 45 -2.87 5.69 -14.64
N VAL A 46 -2.28 5.97 -15.80
CA VAL A 46 -0.88 6.43 -15.91
C VAL A 46 -0.72 7.89 -15.48
N ILE A 47 -1.61 8.77 -15.92
CA ILE A 47 -1.47 10.22 -15.73
C ILE A 47 -1.46 10.63 -14.24
N PRO A 48 -2.33 10.09 -13.36
CA PRO A 48 -2.28 10.41 -11.93
C PRO A 48 -0.93 10.16 -11.27
N PHE A 49 -0.20 9.12 -11.65
CA PHE A 49 1.14 8.86 -11.08
C PHE A 49 2.13 9.98 -11.42
N PHE A 50 2.11 10.48 -12.65
CA PHE A 50 2.95 11.61 -13.05
C PHE A 50 2.51 12.91 -12.37
N ILE A 51 1.21 13.16 -12.24
CA ILE A 51 0.69 14.31 -11.48
C ILE A 51 1.21 14.28 -10.05
N VAL A 52 1.04 13.16 -9.34
CA VAL A 52 1.46 13.02 -7.94
C VAL A 52 2.97 13.11 -7.79
N GLY A 53 3.73 12.43 -8.66
CA GLY A 53 5.19 12.46 -8.63
C GLY A 53 5.76 13.86 -8.84
N PHE A 54 5.28 14.58 -9.85
CA PHE A 54 5.71 15.96 -10.10
C PHE A 54 5.18 16.93 -9.04
N PHE A 55 3.98 16.71 -8.50
CA PHE A 55 3.46 17.51 -7.38
C PHE A 55 4.37 17.37 -6.14
N MET A 56 4.71 16.14 -5.75
CA MET A 56 5.63 15.87 -4.64
C MET A 56 7.01 16.47 -4.90
N TRP A 57 7.52 16.37 -6.14
CA TRP A 57 8.76 17.02 -6.51
C TRP A 57 8.66 18.55 -6.40
N GLY A 58 7.56 19.15 -6.87
CA GLY A 58 7.31 20.59 -6.76
C GLY A 58 7.18 21.09 -5.32
N MET A 59 6.66 20.26 -4.43
CA MET A 59 6.65 20.52 -2.98
C MET A 59 8.02 20.32 -2.32
N GLY A 60 9.04 19.86 -3.04
CA GLY A 60 10.36 19.62 -2.48
C GLY A 60 10.42 18.36 -1.61
N ALA A 61 9.58 17.35 -1.86
CA ALA A 61 9.63 16.08 -1.12
C ALA A 61 11.00 15.36 -1.20
N PHE A 62 11.80 15.71 -2.20
CA PHE A 62 13.16 15.19 -2.40
C PHE A 62 14.25 16.21 -2.04
N ASP A 63 13.90 17.39 -1.51
CA ASP A 63 14.87 18.38 -1.05
C ASP A 63 15.24 18.07 0.41
N PRO A 64 16.50 17.71 0.71
CA PRO A 64 16.95 17.43 2.09
C PRO A 64 16.67 18.60 3.05
N ARG A 65 16.64 19.83 2.52
CA ARG A 65 16.36 21.06 3.28
C ARG A 65 14.93 21.15 3.80
N MET A 66 14.01 20.35 3.24
CA MET A 66 12.66 20.19 3.81
C MET A 66 12.66 19.36 5.09
N SER A 67 13.65 18.48 5.24
CA SER A 67 13.85 17.68 6.45
C SER A 67 14.70 18.40 7.49
N GLU A 68 15.34 19.51 7.12
CA GLU A 68 16.00 20.43 8.06
C GLU A 68 14.93 21.16 8.88
N HIS A 69 14.60 20.58 10.02
CA HIS A 69 14.01 21.32 11.12
C HIS A 69 15.03 22.40 11.53
N PRO A 70 14.61 23.63 11.89
CA PRO A 70 15.53 24.60 12.44
C PRO A 70 16.08 24.03 13.75
N HIS A 71 17.29 23.48 13.70
CA HIS A 71 18.10 23.33 14.90
C HIS A 71 18.32 24.75 15.39
N GLY A 72 17.71 25.08 16.54
CA GLY A 72 18.08 26.30 17.26
C GLY A 72 19.60 26.33 17.44
N PRO A 73 20.22 27.51 17.53
CA PRO A 73 21.66 27.64 17.61
C PRO A 73 22.21 26.67 18.65
N GLU A 74 23.15 25.81 18.25
CA GLU A 74 23.96 24.99 19.15
C GLU A 74 24.92 25.91 19.92
N ASP A 75 24.37 26.88 20.66
CA ASP A 75 25.11 27.55 21.70
C ASP A 75 25.09 26.61 22.91
N VAL A 76 26.30 26.36 23.40
CA VAL A 76 26.61 25.65 24.65
C VAL A 76 26.06 26.46 25.83
N ALA A 77 24.74 26.59 25.91
CA ALA A 77 24.04 27.17 27.02
C ALA A 77 23.80 26.05 28.03
N ILE A 78 24.44 26.17 29.19
CA ILE A 78 24.01 25.50 30.40
C ILE A 78 22.60 26.02 30.68
N VAL A 79 21.58 25.34 30.14
CA VAL A 79 20.17 25.63 30.40
C VAL A 79 19.89 25.18 31.84
N PRO A 80 19.39 26.06 32.74
CA PRO A 80 18.92 25.64 34.05
C PRO A 80 17.80 24.61 33.85
N ALA A 81 17.82 23.55 34.66
CA ALA A 81 17.16 22.25 34.44
C ALA A 81 15.61 22.21 34.34
N ASP A 82 14.94 23.29 33.94
CA ASP A 82 13.48 23.39 33.90
C ASP A 82 12.85 23.42 32.49
N GLU A 83 13.64 23.44 31.40
CA GLU A 83 13.11 23.33 30.03
C GLU A 83 13.81 22.24 29.22
N ALA A 84 13.75 21.01 29.72
CA ALA A 84 14.03 19.83 28.92
C ALA A 84 12.89 19.66 27.88
N HIS A 85 13.08 20.23 26.68
CA HIS A 85 12.27 19.83 25.54
C HIS A 85 12.50 18.34 25.31
N PRO A 86 11.48 17.49 25.41
CA PRO A 86 11.65 16.05 25.25
C PRO A 86 12.16 15.81 23.84
N GLU A 87 13.35 15.22 23.71
CA GLU A 87 13.71 14.51 22.49
C GLU A 87 12.54 13.58 22.20
N THR A 88 11.78 13.89 21.13
CA THR A 88 10.69 13.02 20.70
C THR A 88 11.35 11.80 20.10
N THR A 89 11.77 10.89 20.99
CA THR A 89 12.06 9.50 20.66
C THR A 89 10.99 9.09 19.68
N THR A 90 11.39 8.83 18.44
CA THR A 90 10.44 8.58 17.36
C THR A 90 9.63 7.39 17.81
N GLY A 91 8.38 7.66 18.24
CA GLY A 91 7.63 6.67 19.00
C GLY A 91 7.54 5.38 18.19
N PRO A 92 7.24 4.22 18.81
CA PRO A 92 7.13 2.96 18.10
C PRO A 92 6.26 3.04 16.83
N PHE A 93 5.25 3.93 16.86
CA PHE A 93 4.40 4.24 15.71
C PHE A 93 5.10 5.00 14.57
N GLY A 94 6.00 5.95 14.88
CA GLY A 94 6.76 6.71 13.88
C GLY A 94 7.75 5.83 13.12
N LEU A 95 8.44 4.92 13.81
CA LEU A 95 9.28 3.89 13.17
C LEU A 95 8.45 2.96 12.26
N LEU A 96 7.27 2.54 12.74
CA LEU A 96 6.37 1.69 11.98
C LEU A 96 5.84 2.40 10.72
N MET A 97 5.50 3.69 10.81
CA MET A 97 5.05 4.48 9.66
C MET A 97 6.16 4.75 8.65
N SER A 98 7.39 4.98 9.11
CA SER A 98 8.56 5.09 8.23
C SER A 98 8.75 3.80 7.43
N GLN A 99 8.71 2.63 8.09
CA GLN A 99 8.86 1.36 7.38
C GLN A 99 7.66 0.96 6.54
N PHE A 100 6.45 1.33 6.95
CA PHE A 100 5.28 1.18 6.10
C PHE A 100 5.47 1.91 4.76
N TRP A 101 6.06 3.10 4.77
CA TRP A 101 6.33 3.87 3.56
C TRP A 101 7.36 3.19 2.66
N VAL A 102 8.50 2.75 3.24
CA VAL A 102 9.56 2.05 2.50
C VAL A 102 9.05 0.75 1.87
N VAL A 103 8.32 -0.06 2.63
CA VAL A 103 7.77 -1.33 2.15
C VAL A 103 6.71 -1.08 1.08
N SER A 104 5.80 -0.12 1.29
CA SER A 104 4.77 0.22 0.30
C SER A 104 5.39 0.70 -1.01
N PHE A 105 6.40 1.56 -0.94
CA PHE A 105 7.14 2.03 -2.12
C PHE A 105 7.83 0.87 -2.85
N ALA A 106 8.54 0.00 -2.12
CA ALA A 106 9.19 -1.18 -2.71
C ALA A 106 8.18 -2.12 -3.39
N VAL A 107 7.02 -2.36 -2.76
CA VAL A 107 5.95 -3.19 -3.34
C VAL A 107 5.38 -2.55 -4.61
N ILE A 108 5.11 -1.25 -4.60
CA ILE A 108 4.66 -0.53 -5.81
C ILE A 108 5.70 -0.67 -6.92
N LEU A 109 6.99 -0.53 -6.60
CA LEU A 109 8.07 -0.65 -7.57
C LEU A 109 8.14 -2.07 -8.15
N VAL A 110 7.99 -3.11 -7.32
CA VAL A 110 7.89 -4.50 -7.78
C VAL A 110 6.67 -4.71 -8.69
N VAL A 111 5.49 -4.19 -8.32
CA VAL A 111 4.29 -4.29 -9.15
C VAL A 111 4.48 -3.60 -10.49
N LEU A 112 5.12 -2.42 -10.51
CA LEU A 112 5.44 -1.72 -11.76
C LEU A 112 6.43 -2.49 -12.62
N VAL A 113 7.46 -3.11 -12.02
CA VAL A 113 8.40 -3.97 -12.74
C VAL A 113 7.69 -5.20 -13.32
N LEU A 114 6.85 -5.86 -12.53
CA LEU A 114 6.06 -7.02 -13.00
C LEU A 114 5.10 -6.62 -14.12
N PHE A 115 4.44 -5.46 -14.00
CA PHE A 115 3.57 -4.93 -15.04
C PHE A 115 4.35 -4.59 -16.32
N ALA A 116 5.51 -3.94 -16.19
CA ALA A 116 6.40 -3.66 -17.33
C ALA A 116 6.86 -4.95 -18.00
N LEU A 117 7.26 -5.97 -17.22
CA LEU A 117 7.62 -7.29 -17.74
C LEU A 117 6.43 -7.99 -18.40
N ALA A 118 5.22 -7.84 -17.85
CA ALA A 118 3.98 -8.38 -18.39
C ALA A 118 3.42 -7.58 -19.59
N THR A 119 4.04 -6.48 -19.98
CA THR A 119 3.63 -5.69 -21.16
C THR A 119 4.76 -5.54 -22.17
N ALA A 120 5.98 -5.96 -21.83
CA ALA A 120 7.12 -6.00 -22.73
C ALA A 120 6.87 -7.04 -23.84
N PRO A 121 7.15 -6.76 -25.13
CA PRO A 121 6.89 -7.69 -26.24
C PRO A 121 7.57 -9.07 -26.12
N THR A 122 8.65 -9.15 -25.33
CA THR A 122 9.47 -10.35 -25.07
C THR A 122 9.51 -10.72 -23.58
N GLY A 123 8.53 -10.27 -22.80
CA GLY A 123 8.44 -10.50 -21.37
C GLY A 123 8.34 -11.96 -20.93
N LEU A 124 8.42 -12.19 -19.60
CA LEU A 124 8.21 -13.48 -18.95
C LEU A 124 6.72 -13.87 -19.02
N PHE A 125 6.24 -14.17 -20.21
CA PHE A 125 4.91 -14.70 -20.42
C PHE A 125 4.96 -16.22 -20.33
N LEU A 126 4.16 -16.80 -19.43
CA LEU A 126 3.66 -18.15 -19.64
C LEU A 126 2.68 -18.06 -20.82
N GLN A 127 3.17 -18.26 -22.05
CA GLN A 127 2.32 -18.52 -23.21
C GLN A 127 1.51 -19.77 -22.91
N THR A 128 0.29 -19.60 -22.43
CA THR A 128 -0.71 -20.67 -22.34
C THR A 128 -1.89 -20.29 -23.21
N VAL A 129 -1.68 -20.35 -24.53
CA VAL A 129 -2.78 -20.46 -25.48
C VAL A 129 -2.33 -21.30 -26.68
N ASN A 130 -3.12 -22.32 -26.98
CA ASN A 130 -3.01 -23.16 -28.19
C ASN A 130 -3.49 -22.43 -29.47
N GLN A 131 -3.61 -21.10 -29.46
CA GLN A 131 -4.14 -20.33 -30.58
C GLN A 131 -3.12 -19.27 -31.04
N ALA A 132 -2.71 -19.42 -32.30
CA ALA A 132 -1.67 -18.60 -32.93
C ALA A 132 -2.07 -17.13 -33.17
N GLU A 133 -3.36 -16.80 -33.03
CA GLU A 133 -3.91 -15.44 -33.25
C GLU A 133 -4.28 -14.71 -31.94
N GLY A 134 -4.00 -15.29 -30.78
CA GLY A 134 -4.34 -14.70 -29.49
C GLY A 134 -3.57 -13.40 -29.23
N ASN A 135 -4.28 -12.26 -29.21
CA ASN A 135 -3.70 -10.95 -28.90
C ASN A 135 -3.71 -10.72 -27.38
N VAL A 136 -2.53 -10.70 -26.75
CA VAL A 136 -2.34 -10.44 -25.31
C VAL A 136 -2.77 -9.02 -24.87
N ALA A 137 -2.97 -8.10 -25.81
CA ALA A 137 -3.49 -6.75 -25.54
C ALA A 137 -5.02 -6.65 -25.67
N ALA A 138 -5.71 -7.69 -26.17
CA ALA A 138 -7.16 -7.69 -26.25
C ALA A 138 -7.73 -7.97 -24.86
N ILE A 139 -8.33 -6.95 -24.24
CA ILE A 139 -9.16 -7.12 -23.04
C ILE A 139 -10.51 -7.66 -23.52
N GLU A 140 -10.71 -8.97 -23.43
CA GLU A 140 -12.02 -9.56 -23.69
C GLU A 140 -12.99 -9.15 -22.58
N THR A 141 -14.12 -8.57 -22.99
CA THR A 141 -15.19 -8.16 -22.06
C THR A 141 -15.90 -9.34 -21.42
N ASP A 142 -15.90 -10.49 -22.07
CA ASP A 142 -16.60 -11.70 -21.64
C ASP A 142 -15.64 -12.89 -21.66
N GLN A 143 -15.05 -13.21 -20.51
CA GLN A 143 -14.32 -14.46 -20.32
C GLN A 143 -15.17 -15.41 -19.47
N ALA A 144 -15.42 -16.60 -20.00
CA ALA A 144 -16.12 -17.67 -19.28
C ALA A 144 -15.09 -18.49 -18.49
N PHE A 145 -15.22 -18.50 -17.17
CA PHE A 145 -14.38 -19.32 -16.29
C PHE A 145 -15.19 -20.47 -15.71
N LEU A 146 -14.64 -21.68 -15.79
CA LEU A 146 -15.15 -22.83 -15.04
C LEU A 146 -14.75 -22.66 -13.57
N LEU A 147 -15.74 -22.46 -12.69
CA LEU A 147 -15.48 -22.49 -11.26
C LEU A 147 -14.94 -23.87 -10.85
N PRO A 148 -13.96 -23.95 -9.93
CA PRO A 148 -13.34 -25.22 -9.52
C PRO A 148 -14.31 -26.19 -8.83
N LEU A 149 -15.55 -25.75 -8.56
CA LEU A 149 -16.63 -26.57 -8.02
C LEU A 149 -17.53 -27.19 -9.11
N GLY A 150 -17.27 -26.92 -10.39
CA GLY A 150 -17.88 -27.61 -11.54
C GLY A 150 -19.37 -27.34 -11.77
N VAL A 151 -19.98 -26.39 -11.03
CA VAL A 151 -21.44 -26.22 -11.04
C VAL A 151 -21.93 -25.26 -12.12
N ASP A 152 -21.14 -24.28 -12.57
CA ASP A 152 -21.52 -23.35 -13.66
C ASP A 152 -20.28 -22.62 -14.24
N THR A 153 -20.40 -22.14 -15.47
CA THR A 153 -19.47 -21.16 -16.05
C THR A 153 -19.91 -19.76 -15.65
N VAL A 154 -19.02 -19.01 -14.99
CA VAL A 154 -19.25 -17.59 -14.69
C VAL A 154 -18.60 -16.76 -15.77
N GLU A 155 -19.42 -15.99 -16.48
CA GLU A 155 -18.95 -14.94 -17.38
C GLU A 155 -18.57 -13.73 -16.53
N ALA A 156 -17.29 -13.40 -16.51
CA ALA A 156 -16.78 -12.23 -15.80
C ALA A 156 -15.83 -11.45 -16.70
N SER A 157 -15.95 -10.13 -16.67
CA SER A 157 -14.99 -9.25 -17.34
C SER A 157 -13.59 -9.45 -16.77
N GLN A 158 -12.57 -9.47 -17.63
CA GLN A 158 -11.17 -9.53 -17.20
C GLN A 158 -10.82 -8.45 -16.16
N LEU A 159 -11.43 -7.26 -16.28
CA LEU A 159 -11.26 -6.17 -15.30
C LEU A 159 -11.81 -6.55 -13.92
N SER A 160 -12.98 -7.21 -13.85
CA SER A 160 -13.58 -7.60 -12.57
C SER A 160 -12.78 -8.71 -11.91
N VAL A 161 -12.26 -9.67 -12.68
CA VAL A 161 -11.36 -10.72 -12.18
C VAL A 161 -10.06 -10.13 -11.66
N PHE A 162 -9.45 -9.20 -12.41
CA PHE A 162 -8.25 -8.51 -11.99
C PHE A 162 -8.47 -7.68 -10.71
N LEU A 163 -9.59 -6.96 -10.62
CA LEU A 163 -9.95 -6.21 -9.42
C LEU A 163 -10.17 -7.14 -8.21
N ALA A 164 -10.88 -8.26 -8.40
CA ALA A 164 -11.08 -9.26 -7.36
C ALA A 164 -9.74 -9.85 -6.89
N PHE A 165 -8.81 -10.09 -7.82
CA PHE A 165 -7.46 -10.54 -7.50
C PHE A 165 -6.66 -9.48 -6.71
N ILE A 166 -6.75 -8.19 -7.07
CA ILE A 166 -6.15 -7.11 -6.30
C ILE A 166 -6.71 -7.07 -4.88
N ILE A 167 -8.04 -7.10 -4.73
CA ILE A 167 -8.71 -7.10 -3.43
C ILE A 167 -8.26 -8.30 -2.60
N PHE A 168 -8.24 -9.50 -3.19
CA PHE A 168 -7.76 -10.71 -2.54
C PHE A 168 -6.29 -10.60 -2.11
N THR A 169 -5.43 -10.04 -2.96
CA THR A 169 -4.01 -9.85 -2.68
C THR A 169 -3.81 -8.87 -1.51
N LEU A 170 -4.52 -7.74 -1.51
CA LEU A 170 -4.48 -6.76 -0.42
C LEU A 170 -4.95 -7.37 0.91
N ILE A 171 -6.04 -8.13 0.89
CA ILE A 171 -6.53 -8.86 2.07
C ILE A 171 -5.49 -9.88 2.52
N SER A 172 -4.89 -10.64 1.60
CA SER A 172 -3.88 -11.65 1.93
C SER A 172 -2.64 -11.03 2.57
N ILE A 173 -2.13 -9.92 2.03
CA ILE A 173 -1.01 -9.18 2.61
C ILE A 173 -1.38 -8.66 4.00
N LEU A 174 -2.57 -8.08 4.17
CA LEU A 174 -3.04 -7.58 5.46
C LEU A 174 -3.11 -8.72 6.50
N VAL A 175 -3.62 -9.89 6.11
CA VAL A 175 -3.70 -11.07 6.98
C VAL A 175 -2.30 -11.54 7.35
N VAL A 176 -1.40 -11.73 6.39
CA VAL A 176 -0.03 -12.22 6.64
C VAL A 176 0.76 -11.23 7.49
N ALA A 177 0.72 -9.94 7.17
CA ALA A 177 1.39 -8.89 7.95
C ALA A 177 0.80 -8.80 9.37
N GLY A 178 -0.53 -8.94 9.51
CA GLY A 178 -1.20 -9.00 10.80
C GLY A 178 -0.74 -10.18 11.65
N VAL A 179 -0.66 -11.38 11.07
CA VAL A 179 -0.17 -12.58 11.75
C VAL A 179 1.29 -12.42 12.18
N LEU A 180 2.16 -11.94 11.29
CA LEU A 180 3.57 -11.69 11.61
C LEU A 180 3.72 -10.63 12.71
N GLY A 181 2.97 -9.53 12.65
CA GLY A 181 2.99 -8.48 13.66
C GLY A 181 2.55 -9.00 15.04
N ILE A 182 1.54 -9.85 15.08
CA ILE A 182 1.10 -10.52 16.32
C ILE A 182 2.19 -11.46 16.84
N ALA A 183 2.81 -12.26 15.98
CA ALA A 183 3.88 -13.18 16.38
C ALA A 183 5.08 -12.44 16.97
N LEU A 184 5.55 -11.36 16.32
CA LEU A 184 6.64 -10.52 16.81
C LEU A 184 6.28 -9.83 18.13
N TYR A 185 5.03 -9.40 18.30
CA TYR A 185 4.56 -8.84 19.57
C TYR A 185 4.68 -9.84 20.72
N PHE A 186 4.28 -11.10 20.51
CA PHE A 186 4.43 -12.15 21.53
C PHE A 186 5.90 -12.45 21.85
N LEU A 187 6.75 -12.54 20.83
CA LEU A 187 8.19 -12.76 21.00
C LEU A 187 8.83 -11.63 21.81
N ASN A 188 8.52 -10.37 21.50
CA ASN A 188 9.04 -9.22 22.25
C ASN A 188 8.58 -9.23 23.72
N GLY A 189 7.33 -9.64 23.97
CA GLY A 189 6.82 -9.79 25.34
C GLY A 189 7.56 -10.84 26.17
N GLU A 190 8.07 -11.91 25.56
CA GLU A 190 8.89 -12.91 26.26
C GLU A 190 10.32 -12.42 26.51
N VAL A 191 10.92 -11.66 25.58
CA VAL A 191 12.26 -11.04 25.78
C VAL A 191 12.23 -10.09 26.98
N LEU A 192 11.25 -9.20 27.03
CA LEU A 192 11.06 -8.25 28.14
C LEU A 192 10.77 -8.93 29.50
N ARG A 193 10.24 -10.16 29.50
CA ARG A 193 10.04 -10.95 30.73
C ARG A 193 11.34 -11.51 31.27
N VAL A 194 12.28 -11.87 30.40
CA VAL A 194 13.59 -12.41 30.79
C VAL A 194 14.49 -11.30 31.34
N GLU A 195 14.38 -10.08 30.81
CA GLU A 195 15.19 -8.93 31.23
C GLU A 195 14.69 -8.30 32.55
N GLY A 196 13.49 -8.64 33.03
CA GLY A 196 12.99 -8.20 34.34
C GLY A 196 12.57 -6.73 34.43
N GLU A 197 12.67 -5.96 33.34
CA GLU A 197 12.44 -4.51 33.31
C GLU A 197 10.97 -4.10 33.05
N ALA A 198 10.10 -5.02 32.63
CA ALA A 198 8.75 -4.63 32.19
C ALA A 198 7.84 -4.14 33.33
N THR A 199 7.55 -2.85 33.35
CA THR A 199 6.55 -2.21 34.22
C THR A 199 5.13 -2.70 33.89
N ALA A 200 4.19 -2.63 34.85
CA ALA A 200 2.81 -3.10 34.64
C ALA A 200 2.06 -2.38 33.51
N GLU A 201 2.52 -1.18 33.13
CA GLU A 201 1.96 -0.36 32.07
C GLU A 201 2.47 -0.76 30.68
N GLU A 202 3.74 -1.13 30.54
CA GLU A 202 4.33 -1.70 29.31
C GLU A 202 3.80 -3.09 28.96
N ARG A 203 3.29 -3.82 29.95
CA ARG A 203 2.63 -5.12 29.75
C ARG A 203 1.26 -5.01 29.08
N ARG A 204 0.71 -3.79 28.92
CA ARG A 204 -0.59 -3.59 28.29
C ARG A 204 -0.44 -3.67 26.77
N PRO A 205 -1.20 -4.55 26.08
CA PRO A 205 -1.15 -4.63 24.63
C PRO A 205 -1.51 -3.29 23.98
N PRO A 206 -0.85 -2.93 22.86
CA PRO A 206 -1.09 -1.68 22.17
C PRO A 206 -2.57 -1.56 21.75
N ALA A 207 -3.06 -0.32 21.66
CA ALA A 207 -4.46 -0.02 21.33
C ALA A 207 -5.05 -0.84 20.16
N PRO A 208 -4.36 -1.03 19.02
CA PRO A 208 -4.89 -1.84 17.92
C PRO A 208 -5.07 -3.31 18.30
N VAL A 209 -4.12 -3.93 19.01
CA VAL A 209 -4.23 -5.33 19.46
C VAL A 209 -5.41 -5.48 20.44
N ARG A 210 -5.64 -4.51 21.31
CA ARG A 210 -6.81 -4.48 22.20
C ARG A 210 -8.12 -4.35 21.44
N ALA A 211 -8.16 -3.52 20.40
CA ALA A 211 -9.35 -3.36 19.56
C ALA A 211 -9.70 -4.66 18.84
N VAL A 212 -8.70 -5.33 18.24
CA VAL A 212 -8.86 -6.65 17.61
C VAL A 212 -9.29 -7.71 18.62
N GLY A 213 -8.65 -7.77 19.79
CA GLY A 213 -9.04 -8.69 20.85
C GLY A 213 -10.49 -8.50 21.31
N ARG A 214 -10.93 -7.24 21.48
CA ARG A 214 -12.34 -6.93 21.82
C ARG A 214 -13.29 -7.34 20.70
N PHE A 215 -12.93 -7.07 19.45
CA PHE A 215 -13.73 -7.45 18.28
C PHE A 215 -13.90 -8.97 18.19
N LEU A 216 -12.81 -9.74 18.27
CA LEU A 216 -12.84 -11.20 18.27
C LEU A 216 -13.63 -11.76 19.46
N THR A 217 -13.48 -11.17 20.65
CA THR A 217 -14.23 -11.62 21.83
C THR A 217 -15.73 -11.35 21.68
N ASN A 218 -16.11 -10.24 21.04
CA ASN A 218 -17.51 -9.94 20.73
C ASN A 218 -18.08 -10.91 19.69
N ILE A 219 -17.31 -11.26 18.65
CA ILE A 219 -17.69 -12.29 17.68
C ILE A 219 -17.86 -13.64 18.37
N ALA A 220 -16.90 -14.05 19.19
CA ALA A 220 -16.95 -15.31 19.94
C ALA A 220 -18.15 -15.36 20.89
N ARG A 221 -18.47 -14.25 21.58
CA ARG A 221 -19.69 -14.14 22.40
C ARG A 221 -20.96 -14.19 21.56
N GLY A 222 -20.97 -13.55 20.39
CA GLY A 222 -22.07 -13.59 19.43
C GLY A 222 -22.32 -15.01 18.93
N LEU A 223 -21.27 -15.69 18.47
CA LEU A 223 -21.30 -17.10 18.05
C LEU A 223 -21.75 -18.00 19.20
N ARG A 224 -21.20 -17.86 20.41
CA ARG A 224 -21.61 -18.70 21.56
C ARG A 224 -23.08 -18.55 21.94
N ARG A 225 -23.67 -17.36 21.73
CA ARG A 225 -25.10 -17.10 21.95
C ARG A 225 -25.97 -17.51 20.75
N GLY A 226 -25.46 -17.39 19.54
CA GLY A 226 -26.18 -17.64 18.28
C GLY A 226 -26.14 -19.09 17.82
N LEU A 227 -25.03 -19.81 18.04
CA LEU A 227 -24.86 -21.22 17.64
C LEU A 227 -25.97 -22.12 18.18
N PRO A 228 -26.34 -22.09 19.48
CA PRO A 228 -27.40 -22.94 19.99
C PRO A 228 -28.74 -22.71 19.26
N ARG A 229 -29.05 -21.46 18.93
CA ARG A 229 -30.26 -21.09 18.17
C ARG A 229 -30.19 -21.56 16.71
N PHE A 230 -29.01 -21.47 16.08
CA PHE A 230 -28.79 -21.92 14.71
C PHE A 230 -28.90 -23.46 14.59
N PHE A 231 -28.44 -24.19 15.60
CA PHE A 231 -28.55 -25.66 15.66
C PHE A 231 -29.87 -26.17 16.24
N GLY A 232 -30.88 -25.31 16.42
CA GLY A 232 -32.21 -25.72 16.88
C GLY A 232 -32.29 -26.13 18.34
N TYR A 233 -31.25 -25.92 19.15
CA TYR A 233 -31.30 -26.08 20.60
C TYR A 233 -32.11 -24.91 21.19
N ARG A 234 -33.42 -25.11 21.30
CA ARG A 234 -34.29 -24.32 22.19
C ARG A 234 -34.06 -24.83 23.62
N ASN A 235 -33.48 -23.98 24.47
CA ASN A 235 -33.66 -24.14 25.92
C ASN A 235 -35.12 -23.91 26.27
#